data_AF-B4JBV1-F1
#
_entry.id   AF-B4JBV1-F1
#
_cell.length_a   1.000
_cell.length_b   1.000
_cell.length_c   1.000
_cell.angle_alpha   90.00
_cell.angle_beta   90.00
_cell.angle_gamma   90.00
#
_symmetry.space_group_name_H-M   'P 1'
#
loop_
_entity.id
_entity.type
_entity.pdbx_description
1 polymer ?
#
loop_
_entity_poly.entity_id
_entity_poly.type
_entity_poly.pdbx_seq_one_letter_code
_entity_poly.pdbx_strand_id
1 'polypeptide(L)'
;MAFDVALACNGYKAKLVKLENCAGPDGIIQLDEDFSVKLNKKCELVPTGCFSNKAFSTAVSKYKVQKDGIVMKEGKMDLCAMMDQAPSEAKDMLKVFGAPSKCPVAEEKICSNDHRVDLTKYKNMLGIARGHLIIDSEIKHDTGKSCFHAEVEIIKN
;
A
#
# COMPACT_ATOMS: atom_id res chain seq x y z
N MET A 1 0.74 -13.13 -37.45
CA MET A 1 1.52 -12.89 -36.22
C MET A 1 0.56 -12.35 -35.18
N ALA A 2 0.16 -13.17 -34.20
CA ALA A 2 -0.73 -12.75 -33.13
C ALA A 2 0.08 -11.96 -32.11
N PHE A 3 -0.18 -10.66 -31.98
CA PHE A 3 0.30 -9.90 -30.85
C PHE A 3 -0.50 -10.38 -29.63
N ASP A 4 0.09 -11.29 -28.87
CA ASP A 4 -0.41 -11.68 -27.55
C ASP A 4 -0.16 -10.51 -26.60
N VAL A 5 -1.03 -9.48 -26.72
CA VAL A 5 -1.07 -8.41 -25.74
C VAL A 5 -1.72 -9.01 -24.51
N ALA A 6 -0.90 -9.62 -23.66
CA ALA A 6 -1.25 -9.96 -22.30
C ALA A 6 -1.61 -8.66 -21.55
N LEU A 7 -2.84 -8.21 -21.75
CA LEU A 7 -3.48 -7.11 -21.06
C LEU A 7 -3.75 -7.58 -19.62
N ALA A 8 -2.77 -7.39 -18.75
CA ALA A 8 -2.89 -7.67 -17.32
C ALA A 8 -4.22 -7.11 -16.79
N CYS A 9 -4.91 -7.85 -15.91
CA CYS A 9 -5.99 -7.29 -15.09
C CYS A 9 -7.12 -6.57 -15.89
N ASN A 10 -7.62 -7.13 -16.99
CA ASN A 10 -8.59 -6.48 -17.92
C ASN A 10 -8.02 -5.27 -18.69
N GLY A 11 -6.71 -5.26 -18.95
CA GLY A 11 -6.04 -4.18 -19.68
C GLY A 11 -5.81 -2.94 -18.84
N TYR A 12 -5.66 -3.08 -17.52
CA TYR A 12 -5.31 -1.96 -16.65
C TYR A 12 -3.86 -2.09 -16.18
N LYS A 13 -3.22 -0.94 -15.99
CA LYS A 13 -1.90 -0.81 -15.36
C LYS A 13 -2.01 0.13 -14.17
N ALA A 14 -1.31 -0.21 -13.09
CA ALA A 14 -1.09 0.68 -11.96
C ALA A 14 0.35 1.21 -12.01
N LYS A 15 0.50 2.53 -11.86
CA LYS A 15 1.78 3.21 -11.82
C LYS A 15 1.88 3.97 -10.50
N LEU A 16 2.91 3.68 -9.71
CA LEU A 16 3.27 4.53 -8.58
C LEU A 16 3.88 5.83 -9.13
N VAL A 17 3.20 6.94 -8.93
CA VAL A 17 3.62 8.28 -9.38
C VAL A 17 4.55 8.91 -8.35
N LYS A 18 4.18 8.79 -7.07
CA LYS A 18 4.92 9.35 -5.94
C LYS A 18 4.73 8.47 -4.71
N LEU A 19 5.77 8.35 -3.91
CA LEU A 19 5.71 7.74 -2.59
C LEU A 19 6.72 8.45 -1.70
N GLU A 20 6.28 8.98 -0.56
CA GLU A 20 7.15 9.73 0.34
C GLU A 20 6.85 9.47 1.81
N ASN A 21 7.91 9.51 2.62
CA ASN A 21 7.84 9.53 4.08
C ASN A 21 7.66 10.98 4.56
N CYS A 22 6.41 11.41 4.77
CA CYS A 22 6.10 12.80 5.16
C CYS A 22 6.36 13.12 6.65
N ALA A 23 6.76 12.14 7.46
CA ALA A 23 7.07 12.34 8.88
C ALA A 23 8.52 12.79 9.14
N GLY A 24 9.34 12.88 8.07
CA GLY A 24 10.76 13.18 8.17
C GLY A 24 11.61 11.96 8.57
N PRO A 25 12.90 12.17 8.87
CA PRO A 25 13.86 11.10 9.13
C PRO A 25 13.60 10.33 10.44
N ASP A 26 12.80 10.89 11.35
CA ASP A 26 12.49 10.27 12.64
C ASP A 26 11.26 9.36 12.62
N GLY A 27 10.64 9.19 11.45
CA GLY A 27 9.47 8.32 11.26
C GLY A 27 9.66 6.94 11.88
N ILE A 28 8.62 6.43 12.57
CA ILE A 28 8.69 5.10 13.19
C ILE A 28 8.71 4.02 12.11
N ILE A 29 7.94 4.17 11.05
CA ILE A 29 7.96 3.33 9.86
C ILE A 29 8.43 4.20 8.70
N GLN A 30 9.41 3.71 7.95
CA GLN A 30 9.99 4.40 6.79
C GLN A 30 10.11 3.44 5.62
N LEU A 31 9.67 3.88 4.45
CA LEU A 31 9.92 3.22 3.18
C LEU A 31 11.28 3.64 2.65
N ASP A 32 12.06 2.70 2.14
CA ASP A 32 13.30 3.03 1.43
C ASP A 32 12.95 3.81 0.14
N GLU A 33 13.86 4.68 -0.32
CA GLU A 33 13.64 5.53 -1.50
C GLU A 33 13.44 4.74 -2.80
N ASP A 34 13.94 3.51 -2.85
CA ASP A 34 13.80 2.59 -3.98
C ASP A 34 12.50 1.76 -3.94
N PHE A 35 11.64 1.99 -2.94
CA PHE A 35 10.37 1.27 -2.85
C PHE A 35 9.47 1.58 -4.04
N SER A 36 9.02 0.53 -4.73
CA SER A 36 8.14 0.62 -5.87
C SER A 36 7.10 -0.50 -5.86
N VAL A 37 5.95 -0.26 -6.49
CA VAL A 37 4.92 -1.29 -6.68
C VAL A 37 4.56 -1.35 -8.16
N LYS A 38 4.56 -2.55 -8.72
CA LYS A 38 4.21 -2.79 -10.13
C LYS A 38 3.11 -3.84 -10.25
N LEU A 39 2.16 -3.60 -11.14
CA LEU A 39 1.19 -4.60 -11.55
C LEU A 39 1.76 -5.43 -12.71
N ASN A 40 1.96 -6.73 -12.49
CA ASN A 40 2.54 -7.60 -13.50
C ASN A 40 1.46 -8.18 -14.46
N LYS A 41 1.90 -8.91 -15.50
CA LYS A 41 1.02 -9.54 -16.49
C LYS A 41 0.03 -10.56 -15.91
N LYS A 42 0.33 -11.13 -14.74
CA LYS A 42 -0.52 -12.08 -14.01
C LYS A 42 -1.56 -11.40 -13.12
N CYS A 43 -1.71 -10.07 -13.22
CA CYS A 43 -2.62 -9.31 -12.34
C CYS A 43 -2.17 -9.32 -10.87
N GLU A 44 -0.86 -9.50 -10.62
CA GLU A 44 -0.29 -9.48 -9.27
C GLU A 44 0.37 -8.13 -8.99
N LEU A 45 0.10 -7.53 -7.82
CA LEU A 45 0.91 -6.44 -7.29
C LEU A 45 2.23 -7.00 -6.77
N VAL A 46 3.33 -6.47 -7.30
CA VAL A 46 4.69 -6.85 -6.94
C VAL A 46 5.35 -5.64 -6.30
N PRO A 47 5.50 -5.61 -4.96
CA PRO A 47 6.35 -4.64 -4.29
C PRO A 47 7.83 -4.97 -4.53
N THR A 48 8.65 -3.93 -4.62
CA THR A 48 10.12 -4.00 -4.64
C THR A 48 10.67 -2.93 -3.71
N GLY A 49 11.82 -3.16 -3.09
CA GLY A 49 12.41 -2.27 -2.09
C GLY A 49 12.14 -2.76 -0.67
N CYS A 50 12.54 -1.98 0.32
CA CYS A 50 12.38 -2.33 1.73
C CYS A 50 11.61 -1.25 2.49
N PHE A 51 11.12 -1.62 3.65
CA PHE A 51 10.72 -0.67 4.68
C PHE A 51 11.41 -1.05 5.98
N SER A 52 11.64 -0.06 6.82
CA SER A 52 12.18 -0.25 8.16
C SER A 52 11.18 0.30 9.16
N ASN A 53 11.15 -0.32 10.33
CA ASN A 53 10.41 0.19 11.45
C ASN A 53 11.25 0.15 12.72
N LYS A 54 11.13 1.19 13.53
CA LYS A 54 11.53 1.17 14.94
C LYS A 54 10.54 0.33 15.74
N ALA A 55 10.90 -0.02 16.97
CA ALA A 55 9.98 -0.75 17.85
C ALA A 55 8.74 0.11 18.21
N PHE A 56 7.56 -0.51 18.18
CA PHE A 56 6.31 0.10 18.64
C PHE A 56 5.29 -0.97 19.06
N SER A 57 4.37 -0.60 19.95
CA SER A 57 3.32 -1.49 20.44
C SER A 57 1.93 -1.14 19.90
N THR A 58 1.74 0.12 19.48
CA THR A 58 0.47 0.62 18.97
C THR A 58 0.65 1.35 17.65
N ALA A 59 -0.37 1.31 16.80
CA ALA A 59 -0.35 2.01 15.52
C ALA A 59 -1.78 2.39 15.09
N VAL A 60 -2.13 3.67 15.25
CA VAL A 60 -3.43 4.21 14.81
C VAL A 60 -3.20 5.10 13.60
N SER A 61 -3.67 4.65 12.44
CA SER A 61 -3.61 5.41 11.19
C SER A 61 -4.86 6.27 11.01
N LYS A 62 -4.65 7.55 10.73
CA LYS A 62 -5.64 8.43 10.12
C LYS A 62 -5.34 8.46 8.63
N TYR A 63 -6.29 8.01 7.82
CA TYR A 63 -6.10 7.88 6.38
C TYR A 63 -7.10 8.75 5.62
N LYS A 64 -6.69 9.17 4.42
CA LYS A 64 -7.52 9.86 3.44
C LYS A 64 -7.19 9.32 2.06
N VAL A 65 -8.21 8.88 1.33
CA VAL A 65 -8.11 8.40 -0.03
C VAL A 65 -8.90 9.34 -0.92
N GLN A 66 -8.20 9.92 -1.90
CA GLN A 66 -8.76 10.82 -2.89
C GLN A 66 -8.61 10.19 -4.26
N LYS A 67 -9.57 10.46 -5.14
CA LYS A 67 -9.55 10.05 -6.54
C LYS A 67 -9.93 11.25 -7.40
N ASP A 68 -9.08 11.60 -8.34
CA ASP A 68 -9.29 12.72 -9.27
C ASP A 68 -9.68 14.03 -8.53
N GLY A 69 -9.06 14.26 -7.36
CA GLY A 69 -9.34 15.40 -6.48
C GLY A 69 -10.56 15.26 -5.56
N ILE A 70 -11.34 14.18 -5.68
CA ILE A 70 -12.54 13.92 -4.86
C ILE A 70 -12.18 13.00 -3.70
N VAL A 71 -12.54 13.36 -2.48
CA VAL A 71 -12.36 12.48 -1.31
C VAL A 71 -13.33 11.30 -1.41
N MET A 72 -12.77 10.11 -1.63
CA MET A 72 -13.54 8.87 -1.73
C MET A 72 -13.81 8.26 -0.36
N LYS A 73 -12.83 8.33 0.53
CA LYS A 73 -12.92 7.78 1.88
C LYS A 73 -11.90 8.44 2.80
N GLU A 74 -12.27 8.67 4.04
CA GLU A 74 -11.35 9.05 5.10
C GLU A 74 -11.79 8.42 6.41
N GLY A 75 -10.87 8.28 7.36
CA GLY A 75 -11.19 7.72 8.65
C GLY A 75 -9.98 7.47 9.52
N LYS A 76 -10.21 6.73 10.60
CA LYS A 76 -9.19 6.23 11.51
C LYS A 76 -9.27 4.71 11.57
N MET A 77 -8.12 4.07 11.62
CA MET A 77 -8.00 2.63 11.74
C MET A 77 -6.88 2.28 12.72
N ASP A 78 -7.15 1.32 13.60
CA ASP A 78 -6.14 0.73 14.46
C ASP A 78 -5.47 -0.42 13.68
N LEU A 79 -4.24 -0.19 13.21
CA LEU A 79 -3.50 -1.15 12.41
C LEU A 79 -3.14 -2.39 13.22
N CYS A 80 -2.95 -2.27 14.54
CA CYS A 80 -2.67 -3.41 15.41
C CYS A 80 -3.93 -4.25 15.62
N ALA A 81 -5.10 -3.63 15.87
CA ALA A 81 -6.36 -4.36 16.07
C ALA A 81 -6.92 -4.94 14.76
N MET A 82 -6.70 -4.28 13.63
CA MET A 82 -7.18 -4.76 12.32
C MET A 82 -6.50 -6.05 11.88
N MET A 83 -5.29 -6.36 12.34
CA MET A 83 -4.66 -7.63 11.97
C MET A 83 -5.34 -8.85 12.55
N ASP A 84 -6.09 -8.72 13.64
CA ASP A 84 -6.90 -9.82 14.17
C ASP A 84 -8.28 -9.84 13.53
N GLN A 85 -8.87 -8.67 13.31
CA GLN A 85 -10.29 -8.52 12.98
C GLN A 85 -10.58 -8.37 11.48
N ALA A 86 -9.59 -8.00 10.66
CA ALA A 86 -9.82 -7.77 9.24
C ALA A 86 -10.02 -9.10 8.47
N PRO A 87 -10.81 -9.11 7.39
CA PRO A 87 -10.83 -10.24 6.47
C PRO A 87 -9.43 -10.45 5.85
N SER A 88 -9.11 -11.69 5.48
CA SER A 88 -7.78 -12.09 4.96
C SER A 88 -7.31 -11.18 3.82
N GLU A 89 -8.24 -10.73 2.99
CA GLU A 89 -7.93 -9.85 1.87
C GLU A 89 -7.44 -8.46 2.27
N ALA A 90 -8.02 -7.90 3.31
CA ALA A 90 -7.58 -6.61 3.83
C ALA A 90 -6.19 -6.77 4.48
N LYS A 91 -5.93 -7.90 5.15
CA LYS A 91 -4.61 -8.22 5.70
C LYS A 91 -3.56 -8.35 4.60
N ASP A 92 -3.87 -9.01 3.49
CA ASP A 92 -2.94 -9.19 2.37
C ASP A 92 -2.56 -7.85 1.73
N MET A 93 -3.54 -6.96 1.53
CA MET A 93 -3.27 -5.63 0.99
C MET A 93 -2.49 -4.76 1.97
N LEU A 94 -2.81 -4.82 3.26
CA LEU A 94 -2.06 -4.13 4.31
C LEU A 94 -0.60 -4.59 4.39
N LYS A 95 -0.34 -5.90 4.24
CA LYS A 95 1.02 -6.46 4.20
C LYS A 95 1.84 -5.95 3.01
N VAL A 96 1.25 -5.80 1.82
CA VAL A 96 1.95 -5.23 0.65
C VAL A 96 2.46 -3.82 0.92
N PHE A 97 1.70 -3.05 1.68
CA PHE A 97 2.07 -1.68 2.07
C PHE A 97 2.81 -1.61 3.41
N GLY A 98 3.31 -2.76 3.90
CA GLY A 98 4.19 -2.83 5.06
C GLY A 98 3.50 -2.73 6.42
N ALA A 99 2.18 -2.96 6.49
CA ALA A 99 1.51 -3.06 7.77
C ALA A 99 2.05 -4.26 8.56
N PRO A 100 2.27 -4.12 9.88
CA PRO A 100 2.82 -5.18 10.69
C PRO A 100 1.87 -6.38 10.75
N SER A 101 2.40 -7.60 10.84
CA SER A 101 1.58 -8.81 10.90
C SER A 101 0.96 -9.06 12.28
N LYS A 102 1.55 -8.48 13.33
CA LYS A 102 1.14 -8.55 14.73
C LYS A 102 1.78 -7.39 15.48
N CYS A 103 1.17 -6.94 16.56
CA CYS A 103 1.78 -6.03 17.53
C CYS A 103 2.03 -6.78 18.85
N PRO A 104 3.03 -6.39 19.66
CA PRO A 104 4.03 -5.35 19.41
C PRO A 104 5.02 -5.75 18.29
N VAL A 105 5.56 -4.74 17.62
CA VAL A 105 6.49 -4.86 16.50
C VAL A 105 7.90 -4.53 17.00
N ALA A 106 8.85 -5.42 16.72
CA ALA A 106 10.26 -5.19 17.03
C ALA A 106 10.87 -4.26 15.99
N GLU A 107 12.00 -3.63 16.32
CA GLU A 107 12.77 -2.91 15.31
C GLU A 107 13.27 -3.89 14.25
N GLU A 108 12.88 -3.66 13.00
CA GLU A 108 13.24 -4.54 11.89
C GLU A 108 13.29 -3.79 10.56
N LYS A 109 14.05 -4.34 9.62
CA LYS A 109 14.03 -3.94 8.21
C LYS A 109 13.46 -5.09 7.40
N ILE A 110 12.30 -4.86 6.79
CA ILE A 110 11.60 -5.83 5.95
C ILE A 110 11.82 -5.41 4.50
N CYS A 111 12.70 -6.13 3.82
CA CYS A 111 12.81 -6.05 2.38
C CYS A 111 11.75 -6.92 1.73
N SER A 112 11.33 -6.54 0.51
CA SER A 112 10.34 -7.27 -0.29
C SER A 112 10.65 -8.77 -0.31
N ASN A 113 10.04 -9.47 0.64
CA ASN A 113 9.74 -10.89 0.59
C ASN A 113 8.79 -11.09 -0.59
N ASP A 114 8.77 -12.28 -1.20
CA ASP A 114 7.96 -12.71 -2.37
C ASP A 114 6.42 -12.54 -2.24
N HIS A 115 5.91 -11.67 -1.37
CA HIS A 115 4.51 -11.35 -1.16
C HIS A 115 3.94 -10.58 -2.35
N ARG A 116 3.51 -11.36 -3.34
CA ARG A 116 2.69 -10.90 -4.44
C ARG A 116 1.23 -10.98 -4.00
N VAL A 117 0.48 -9.93 -4.26
CA VAL A 117 -0.98 -9.96 -4.05
C VAL A 117 -1.67 -10.11 -5.36
N ASP A 118 -2.40 -11.21 -5.51
CA ASP A 118 -3.25 -11.47 -6.67
C ASP A 118 -4.49 -10.57 -6.63
N LEU A 119 -4.58 -9.67 -7.60
CA LEU A 119 -5.73 -8.78 -7.79
C LEU A 119 -6.77 -9.35 -8.77
N THR A 120 -6.66 -10.61 -9.19
CA THR A 120 -7.58 -11.22 -10.16
C THR A 120 -9.04 -11.12 -9.71
N LYS A 121 -9.32 -11.25 -8.41
CA LYS A 121 -10.68 -11.06 -7.86
C LYS A 121 -11.18 -9.62 -7.93
N TYR A 122 -10.27 -8.64 -7.98
CA TYR A 122 -10.57 -7.21 -8.07
C TYR A 122 -10.50 -6.66 -9.49
N LYS A 123 -10.17 -7.48 -10.51
CA LYS A 123 -10.02 -7.03 -11.91
C LYS A 123 -11.23 -6.26 -12.45
N ASN A 124 -12.43 -6.61 -11.98
CA ASN A 124 -13.67 -5.94 -12.38
C ASN A 124 -13.87 -4.58 -11.68
N MET A 125 -13.24 -4.38 -10.52
CA MET A 125 -13.25 -3.11 -9.78
C MET A 125 -12.18 -2.14 -10.27
N LEU A 126 -11.16 -2.60 -11.01
CA LEU A 126 -10.10 -1.73 -11.54
C LEU A 126 -10.63 -0.66 -12.51
N GLY A 127 -11.73 -0.95 -13.22
CA GLY A 127 -12.41 0.06 -14.03
C GLY A 127 -12.99 1.20 -13.19
N ILE A 128 -13.47 0.90 -11.98
CA ILE A 128 -13.95 1.91 -11.01
C ILE A 128 -12.76 2.66 -10.40
N ALA A 129 -11.63 1.98 -10.20
CA ALA A 129 -10.42 2.58 -9.63
C ALA A 129 -9.60 3.42 -10.63
N ARG A 130 -9.91 3.34 -11.94
CA ARG A 130 -9.25 4.13 -12.99
C ARG A 130 -9.26 5.63 -12.67
N GLY A 131 -8.09 6.27 -12.70
CA GLY A 131 -7.89 7.67 -12.36
C GLY A 131 -6.59 7.89 -11.58
N HIS A 132 -6.42 9.10 -11.09
CA HIS A 132 -5.32 9.47 -10.19
C HIS A 132 -5.79 9.33 -8.74
N LEU A 133 -5.14 8.45 -8.00
CA LEU A 133 -5.42 8.16 -6.60
C LEU A 133 -4.35 8.80 -5.72
N ILE A 134 -4.77 9.49 -4.67
CA ILE A 134 -3.89 10.04 -3.64
C ILE A 134 -4.28 9.38 -2.32
N ILE A 135 -3.29 8.81 -1.64
CA ILE A 135 -3.47 8.13 -0.36
C ILE A 135 -2.55 8.81 0.65
N ASP A 136 -3.16 9.51 1.59
CA ASP A 136 -2.48 10.12 2.73
C ASP A 136 -2.73 9.24 3.96
N SER A 137 -1.68 8.94 4.73
CA SER A 137 -1.77 8.17 5.96
C SER A 137 -0.84 8.73 7.01
N GLU A 138 -1.41 9.24 8.11
CA GLU A 138 -0.68 9.64 9.30
C GLU A 138 -0.86 8.58 10.37
N ILE A 139 0.23 7.99 10.85
CA ILE A 139 0.19 6.91 11.84
C ILE A 139 0.76 7.42 13.14
N LYS A 140 -0.04 7.34 14.20
CA LYS A 140 0.40 7.58 15.56
C LYS A 140 0.82 6.27 16.20
N HIS A 141 2.03 6.24 16.73
CA HIS A 141 2.58 5.14 17.53
C HIS A 141 2.72 5.58 18.99
N ASP A 142 2.95 4.63 19.89
CA ASP A 142 3.34 4.87 21.28
C ASP A 142 4.75 5.46 21.39
N THR A 143 5.60 5.19 20.41
CA THR A 143 7.01 5.63 20.37
C THR A 143 7.27 6.82 19.44
N GLY A 144 6.25 7.29 18.71
CA GLY A 144 6.41 8.41 17.77
C GLY A 144 5.31 8.50 16.72
N LYS A 145 5.65 8.95 15.52
CA LYS A 145 4.73 9.10 14.39
C LYS A 145 5.36 8.60 13.09
N SER A 146 4.52 8.16 12.17
CA SER A 146 4.88 7.90 10.77
C SER A 146 3.90 8.63 9.87
N CYS A 147 4.29 8.87 8.63
CA CYS A 147 3.43 9.53 7.66
C CYS A 147 3.83 9.08 6.27
N PHE A 148 2.83 8.73 5.48
CA PHE A 148 2.97 8.31 4.10
C PHE A 148 2.07 9.12 3.20
N HIS A 149 2.62 9.55 2.08
CA HIS A 149 1.86 10.10 0.98
C HIS A 149 2.20 9.30 -0.28
N ALA A 150 1.18 8.72 -0.89
CA ALA A 150 1.31 7.90 -2.08
C ALA A 150 0.37 8.40 -3.17
N GLU A 151 0.91 8.52 -4.38
CA GLU A 151 0.15 8.82 -5.59
C GLU A 151 0.22 7.63 -6.53
N VAL A 152 -0.93 7.11 -6.92
CA VAL A 152 -1.06 5.95 -7.80
C VAL A 152 -1.95 6.31 -8.98
N GLU A 153 -1.49 6.04 -10.19
CA GLU A 153 -2.28 6.21 -11.40
C GLU A 153 -2.75 4.85 -11.92
N ILE A 154 -4.07 4.69 -12.10
CA ILE A 154 -4.65 3.50 -12.73
C ILE A 154 -5.14 3.90 -14.12
N ILE A 155 -4.47 3.36 -15.14
CA ILE A 155 -4.77 3.64 -16.55
C ILE A 155 -5.20 2.38 -17.28
N LYS A 156 -6.07 2.57 -18.27
CA LYS A 156 -6.38 1.51 -19.24
C LYS A 156 -5.31 1.55 -20.34
N ASN A 157 -4.78 0.37 -20.62
CA ASN A 157 -3.70 0.11 -21.54
C ASN A 157 -4.21 -0.21 -22.95
#